data_AF-A0A932JA31-F1
#
_entry.id   AF-A0A932JA31-F1
#
_cell.length_a   1.000
_cell.length_b   1.000
_cell.length_c   1.000
_cell.angle_alpha   90.00
_cell.angle_beta   90.00
_cell.angle_gamma   90.00
#
_symmetry.space_group_name_H-M   'P 1'
#
loop_
_entity.id
_entity.type
_entity.pdbx_description
1 polymer ?
#
loop_
_entity_poly.entity_id
_entity_poly.type
_entity_poly.pdbx_seq_one_letter_code
_entity_poly.pdbx_strand_id
1 'polypeptide(L)'
;MDLSSIPDCGPTTAWSRFAPLALRKRLMCTRWARRLNSAGQYQFKCDTMTITGAIAPNFHEGTRSEYLAQYIFSAFGTSTPVPHPEDAGIDLYCTLGTRIGHRLHVQNYYFVQVKSEKREIGYEDSKSVEWLLSHKYPLLICLIDKKANSVQVYQTLSITTCSAKIGIKSLTLVPDSDEHLFDVFQPAESMEVPLGRPILDFTSDKMADQQWVNNAMAVIKSWVELDQYNIDQKALGVPFFVVPVGYRTNEPLEPATKFIGASHDLGASSEQQARLSDATFKTLSFFAFHSAILNESKTFQLIYDLTLQLMSRYRMTDTWGIRLLVLALNTGAEKFGLPHIGMRESSGQDIEIPTIEIRPAT
;
A
#
# COMPACT_ATOMS: atom_id res chain seq x y z
N MET A 1 -38.55 -52.19 -4.67
CA MET A 1 -39.28 -51.58 -5.80
C MET A 1 -38.26 -50.78 -6.55
N ASP A 2 -37.76 -51.39 -7.62
CA ASP A 2 -36.59 -51.02 -8.40
C ASP A 2 -37.09 -50.85 -9.84
N LEU A 3 -36.86 -49.70 -10.46
CA LEU A 3 -37.20 -49.45 -11.87
C LEU A 3 -36.14 -48.53 -12.49
N SER A 4 -34.97 -49.12 -12.75
CA SER A 4 -34.03 -48.69 -13.77
C SER A 4 -33.90 -49.83 -14.77
N SER A 5 -34.38 -49.63 -16.01
CA SER A 5 -33.92 -50.27 -17.27
C SER A 5 -35.00 -50.17 -18.33
N ILE A 6 -34.63 -49.67 -19.52
CA ILE A 6 -34.95 -50.22 -20.85
C ILE A 6 -34.11 -49.43 -21.89
N PRO A 7 -33.58 -50.07 -22.95
CA PRO A 7 -32.40 -49.61 -23.68
C PRO A 7 -32.67 -49.09 -25.10
N ASP A 8 -31.61 -48.49 -25.68
CA ASP A 8 -31.44 -48.09 -27.08
C ASP A 8 -31.60 -49.24 -28.09
N CYS A 9 -32.23 -48.95 -29.23
CA CYS A 9 -32.10 -49.68 -30.50
C CYS A 9 -32.45 -48.72 -31.68
N GLY A 10 -31.47 -48.37 -32.51
CA GLY A 10 -31.71 -47.84 -33.87
C GLY A 10 -31.84 -48.99 -34.90
N PRO A 11 -31.49 -48.79 -36.18
CA PRO A 11 -32.08 -47.89 -37.18
C PRO A 11 -32.55 -48.68 -38.42
N THR A 12 -33.36 -48.12 -39.34
CA THR A 12 -33.37 -48.53 -40.77
C THR A 12 -34.21 -47.60 -41.68
N THR A 13 -33.54 -47.08 -42.72
CA THR A 13 -33.94 -46.93 -44.16
C THR A 13 -35.30 -46.35 -44.55
N ALA A 14 -35.51 -45.62 -45.65
CA ALA A 14 -34.75 -44.99 -46.73
C ALA A 14 -35.80 -44.41 -47.71
N TRP A 15 -35.34 -43.66 -48.72
CA TRP A 15 -36.04 -43.14 -49.92
C TRP A 15 -36.76 -41.79 -49.80
N SER A 16 -36.69 -40.84 -50.74
CA SER A 16 -35.75 -40.53 -51.83
C SER A 16 -36.21 -39.22 -52.51
N ARG A 17 -35.26 -38.45 -53.09
CA ARG A 17 -35.40 -37.46 -54.20
C ARG A 17 -36.02 -36.10 -53.81
N PHE A 18 -35.45 -34.93 -54.14
CA PHE A 18 -34.70 -34.52 -55.34
C PHE A 18 -33.57 -33.53 -55.00
N ALA A 19 -32.41 -33.74 -55.63
CA ALA A 19 -31.44 -32.69 -56.01
C ALA A 19 -31.71 -32.38 -57.52
N PRO A 20 -31.10 -31.35 -58.18
CA PRO A 20 -29.66 -31.41 -58.42
C PRO A 20 -28.88 -30.11 -58.80
N LEU A 21 -27.54 -30.30 -58.90
CA LEU A 21 -26.57 -29.69 -59.86
C LEU A 21 -26.17 -28.20 -59.66
N ALA A 22 -24.89 -27.77 -59.65
CA ALA A 22 -23.64 -28.44 -60.02
C ALA A 22 -22.37 -27.69 -59.53
N LEU A 23 -21.43 -28.49 -58.99
CA LEU A 23 -19.97 -28.55 -59.21
C LEU A 23 -19.12 -27.28 -59.47
N ARG A 24 -18.13 -27.00 -58.61
CA ARG A 24 -16.72 -27.50 -58.66
C ARG A 24 -15.96 -27.19 -59.97
N LYS A 25 -14.93 -26.35 -59.85
CA LYS A 25 -13.60 -26.65 -60.41
C LYS A 25 -12.50 -26.29 -59.42
N ARG A 26 -11.74 -27.33 -59.08
CA ARG A 26 -10.51 -27.40 -58.29
C ARG A 26 -9.35 -27.37 -59.28
N LEU A 27 -8.25 -26.68 -58.96
CA LEU A 27 -6.83 -27.08 -59.15
C LEU A 27 -5.91 -25.95 -59.63
N MET A 28 -4.90 -25.74 -58.78
CA MET A 28 -3.48 -25.53 -59.11
C MET A 28 -3.06 -24.30 -59.92
N CYS A 29 -2.52 -23.33 -59.18
CA CYS A 29 -1.23 -22.75 -59.52
C CYS A 29 -0.41 -22.52 -58.25
N THR A 30 0.30 -23.57 -57.82
CA THR A 30 1.49 -23.45 -56.96
C THR A 30 2.69 -23.11 -57.81
N ARG A 31 3.17 -21.88 -57.71
CA ARG A 31 4.59 -21.47 -57.84
C ARG A 31 4.61 -19.96 -57.76
N TRP A 32 4.77 -19.38 -56.57
CA TRP A 32 5.34 -18.05 -56.31
C TRP A 32 5.43 -17.91 -54.78
N ALA A 33 6.15 -18.84 -54.15
CA ALA A 33 6.57 -18.74 -52.76
C ALA A 33 8.00 -19.25 -52.66
N ARG A 34 8.95 -18.31 -52.60
CA ARG A 34 10.24 -18.36 -51.90
C ARG A 34 11.16 -17.27 -52.46
N ARG A 35 11.19 -16.11 -51.79
CA ARG A 35 12.43 -15.47 -51.31
C ARG A 35 12.11 -14.15 -50.59
N LEU A 36 12.59 -14.08 -49.35
CA LEU A 36 12.80 -12.90 -48.49
C LEU A 36 11.53 -12.39 -47.77
N ASN A 37 11.31 -12.77 -46.50
CA ASN A 37 11.94 -12.33 -45.24
C ASN A 37 11.29 -11.08 -44.63
N SER A 38 10.69 -11.31 -43.45
CA SER A 38 10.79 -10.47 -42.24
C SER A 38 10.47 -8.97 -42.33
N ALA A 39 9.24 -8.59 -41.97
CA ALA A 39 8.94 -7.40 -41.17
C ALA A 39 7.51 -7.50 -40.65
N GLY A 40 7.30 -7.11 -39.40
CA GLY A 40 6.13 -7.42 -38.59
C GLY A 40 4.78 -6.99 -39.18
N GLN A 41 3.78 -7.85 -38.94
CA GLN A 41 2.39 -7.45 -38.97
C GLN A 41 2.16 -6.43 -37.85
N TYR A 42 2.24 -5.15 -38.19
CA TYR A 42 1.62 -4.08 -37.43
C TYR A 42 0.09 -4.30 -37.50
N GLN A 43 -0.49 -4.81 -36.43
CA GLN A 43 -1.92 -4.62 -36.18
C GLN A 43 -2.15 -3.12 -36.04
N PHE A 44 -3.01 -2.57 -36.91
CA PHE A 44 -3.42 -1.18 -36.87
C PHE A 44 -4.01 -0.87 -35.48
N LYS A 45 -3.27 -0.04 -34.73
CA LYS A 45 -3.79 0.74 -33.60
C LYS A 45 -4.98 1.54 -34.15
N CYS A 46 -6.15 1.37 -33.54
CA CYS A 46 -7.31 2.18 -33.89
C CYS A 46 -7.01 3.59 -33.38
N ASP A 47 -6.48 4.44 -34.28
CA ASP A 47 -6.28 5.86 -34.01
C ASP A 47 -7.62 6.44 -33.58
N THR A 48 -7.70 6.81 -32.32
CA THR A 48 -8.86 7.50 -31.77
C THR A 48 -8.87 8.86 -32.43
N MET A 49 -9.74 9.05 -33.43
CA MET A 49 -9.97 10.35 -34.02
C MET A 49 -10.36 11.33 -32.90
N THR A 50 -9.47 12.25 -32.56
CA THR A 50 -9.81 13.43 -31.77
C THR A 50 -10.76 14.28 -32.60
N ILE A 51 -12.06 14.07 -32.41
CA ILE A 51 -13.10 14.95 -32.93
C ILE A 51 -13.10 16.20 -32.03
N THR A 52 -12.62 17.31 -32.56
CA THR A 52 -12.66 18.60 -31.86
C THR A 52 -14.10 18.93 -31.45
N GLY A 53 -14.34 19.11 -30.15
CA GLY A 53 -15.68 19.34 -29.60
C GLY A 53 -16.44 18.07 -29.17
N ALA A 54 -15.82 16.89 -29.20
CA ALA A 54 -16.39 15.66 -28.65
C ALA A 54 -15.44 15.02 -27.62
N ILE A 55 -15.98 14.65 -26.46
CA ILE A 55 -15.29 13.87 -25.44
C ILE A 55 -15.69 12.40 -25.63
N ALA A 56 -14.73 11.47 -25.58
CA ALA A 56 -15.06 10.07 -25.74
C ALA A 56 -16.00 9.61 -24.60
N PRO A 57 -17.09 8.87 -24.90
CA PRO A 57 -18.11 8.50 -23.91
C PRO A 57 -17.55 7.72 -22.72
N ASN A 58 -16.46 6.97 -22.92
CA ASN A 58 -15.78 6.22 -21.87
C ASN A 58 -15.17 7.13 -20.78
N PHE A 59 -14.72 8.34 -21.12
CA PHE A 59 -14.21 9.30 -20.12
C PHE A 59 -15.32 9.81 -19.22
N HIS A 60 -16.50 10.10 -19.78
CA HIS A 60 -17.67 10.50 -18.99
C HIS A 60 -18.14 9.39 -18.03
N GLU A 61 -17.92 8.13 -18.41
CA GLU A 61 -18.26 7.01 -17.57
C GLU A 61 -17.38 6.90 -16.31
N GLY A 62 -16.07 7.17 -16.41
CA GLY A 62 -15.16 7.25 -15.27
C GLY A 62 -15.53 8.39 -14.32
N THR A 63 -15.71 9.60 -14.87
CA THR A 63 -16.08 10.80 -14.09
C THR A 63 -17.38 10.62 -13.31
N ARG A 64 -18.37 9.88 -13.85
CA ARG A 64 -19.62 9.57 -13.13
C ARG A 64 -19.40 8.67 -11.91
N SER A 65 -18.49 7.71 -12.01
CA SER A 65 -18.10 6.88 -10.86
C SER A 65 -17.39 7.73 -9.80
N GLU A 66 -16.49 8.63 -10.20
CA GLU A 66 -15.81 9.56 -9.29
C GLU A 66 -16.80 10.48 -8.56
N TYR A 67 -17.80 11.04 -9.24
CA TYR A 67 -18.84 11.85 -8.58
C TYR A 67 -19.64 11.05 -7.55
N LEU A 68 -20.00 9.80 -7.87
CA LEU A 68 -20.71 8.94 -6.92
C LEU A 68 -19.81 8.59 -5.72
N ALA A 69 -18.53 8.29 -5.96
CA ALA A 69 -17.56 8.07 -4.90
C ALA A 69 -17.43 9.32 -4.00
N GLN A 70 -17.28 10.50 -4.59
CA GLN A 70 -17.19 11.77 -3.85
C GLN A 70 -18.42 11.98 -2.96
N TYR A 71 -19.62 11.75 -3.49
CA TYR A 71 -20.86 11.81 -2.71
C TYR A 71 -20.82 10.83 -1.52
N ILE A 72 -20.43 9.58 -1.75
CA ILE A 72 -20.33 8.54 -0.71
C ILE A 72 -19.34 8.95 0.38
N PHE A 73 -18.10 9.30 0.00
CA PHE A 73 -17.05 9.61 0.97
C PHE A 73 -17.29 10.94 1.70
N SER A 74 -18.05 11.88 1.11
CA SER A 74 -18.48 13.10 1.80
C SER A 74 -19.40 12.84 3.01
N ALA A 75 -19.98 11.64 3.12
CA ALA A 75 -20.78 11.25 4.29
C ALA A 75 -19.91 10.90 5.51
N PHE A 76 -18.62 10.58 5.34
CA PHE A 76 -17.70 10.18 6.42
C PHE A 76 -16.82 11.35 6.91
N GLY A 77 -16.76 12.44 6.14
CA GLY A 77 -15.99 13.64 6.43
C GLY A 77 -15.86 14.52 5.19
N THR A 78 -14.72 15.17 4.98
CA THR A 78 -14.52 15.96 3.75
C THR A 78 -14.05 15.06 2.60
N SER A 79 -14.58 15.27 1.40
CA SER A 79 -14.10 14.58 0.18
C SER A 79 -13.88 15.59 -0.94
N THR A 80 -12.62 15.77 -1.34
CA THR A 80 -12.22 16.72 -2.38
C THR A 80 -11.71 15.95 -3.60
N PRO A 81 -12.31 16.13 -4.78
CA PRO A 81 -11.89 15.45 -5.98
C PRO A 81 -10.64 16.10 -6.55
N VAL A 82 -9.74 15.31 -7.10
CA VAL A 82 -8.56 15.80 -7.80
C VAL A 82 -8.99 16.23 -9.21
N PRO A 83 -8.75 17.49 -9.61
CA PRO A 83 -9.03 17.92 -10.97
C PRO A 83 -8.23 17.06 -11.96
N HIS A 84 -8.85 16.63 -13.06
CA HIS A 84 -8.18 15.79 -14.08
C HIS A 84 -6.83 16.36 -14.58
N PRO A 85 -6.61 17.68 -14.72
CA PRO A 85 -5.30 18.22 -15.10
C PRO A 85 -4.18 17.95 -14.09
N GLU A 86 -4.54 17.64 -12.84
CA GLU A 86 -3.64 17.40 -11.71
C GLU A 86 -3.67 15.93 -11.25
N ASP A 87 -4.35 15.05 -12.01
CA ASP A 87 -4.48 13.64 -11.67
C ASP A 87 -3.12 12.94 -11.76
N ALA A 88 -2.61 12.59 -10.58
CA ALA A 88 -1.38 11.82 -10.40
C ALA A 88 -1.67 10.36 -9.99
N GLY A 89 -2.89 9.87 -10.20
CA GLY A 89 -3.34 8.52 -9.85
C GLY A 89 -4.21 8.44 -8.58
N ILE A 90 -4.48 9.57 -7.92
CA ILE A 90 -5.40 9.70 -6.77
C ILE A 90 -6.62 10.47 -7.25
N ASP A 91 -7.81 9.92 -7.03
CA ASP A 91 -9.05 10.54 -7.48
C ASP A 91 -9.67 11.44 -6.41
N LEU A 92 -9.57 11.05 -5.12
CA LEU A 92 -10.13 11.80 -4.00
C LEU A 92 -9.14 11.95 -2.83
N TYR A 93 -9.07 13.18 -2.31
CA TYR A 93 -8.51 13.49 -1.00
C TYR A 93 -9.63 13.50 0.05
N CYS A 94 -9.55 12.58 1.00
CA CYS A 94 -10.61 12.37 1.98
C CYS A 94 -10.12 12.62 3.41
N THR A 95 -11.05 12.99 4.28
CA THR A 95 -10.84 13.01 5.73
C THR A 95 -11.93 12.27 6.47
N LEU A 96 -11.58 11.69 7.61
CA LEU A 96 -12.53 11.24 8.60
C LEU A 96 -12.89 12.40 9.51
N GLY A 97 -14.18 12.66 9.68
CA GLY A 97 -14.67 13.78 10.47
C GLY A 97 -15.68 13.34 11.53
N THR A 98 -15.46 13.76 12.78
CA THR A 98 -16.47 13.60 13.84
C THR A 98 -17.22 14.91 14.02
N ARG A 99 -18.55 14.84 14.13
CA ARG A 99 -19.37 16.04 14.40
C ARG A 99 -19.33 16.41 15.87
N ILE A 100 -18.89 17.63 16.18
CA ILE A 100 -18.92 18.22 17.52
C ILE A 100 -19.85 19.45 17.46
N GLY A 101 -21.09 19.26 17.90
CA GLY A 101 -22.16 20.26 17.75
C GLY A 101 -22.45 20.58 16.28
N HIS A 102 -22.13 21.80 15.86
CA HIS A 102 -22.31 22.28 14.48
C HIS A 102 -21.01 22.26 13.65
N ARG A 103 -19.92 21.72 14.19
CA ARG A 103 -18.61 21.69 13.52
C ARG A 103 -18.22 20.26 13.16
N LEU A 104 -17.55 20.12 12.02
CA LEU A 104 -16.85 18.90 11.66
C LEU A 104 -15.42 18.99 12.19
N HIS A 105 -15.04 18.05 13.06
CA HIS A 105 -13.68 17.91 13.57
C HIS A 105 -12.94 16.84 12.75
N VAL A 106 -12.00 17.28 11.93
CA VAL A 106 -11.15 16.42 11.09
C VAL A 106 -10.19 15.62 11.98
N GLN A 107 -10.08 14.31 11.73
CA GLN A 107 -9.24 13.39 12.49
C GLN A 107 -8.10 12.82 11.65
N ASN A 108 -8.42 11.99 10.64
CA ASN A 108 -7.43 11.30 9.82
C ASN A 108 -7.64 11.64 8.35
N TYR A 109 -6.55 11.57 7.59
CA TYR A 109 -6.54 11.76 6.14
C TYR A 109 -6.35 10.41 5.46
N TYR A 110 -6.99 10.22 4.31
CA TYR A 110 -6.80 9.06 3.47
C TYR A 110 -7.09 9.41 2.02
N PHE A 111 -6.58 8.60 1.11
CA PHE A 111 -6.78 8.75 -0.32
C PHE A 111 -7.73 7.68 -0.82
N VAL A 112 -8.45 7.99 -1.90
CA VAL A 112 -9.26 7.02 -2.60
C VAL A 112 -8.91 7.05 -4.08
N GLN A 113 -8.68 5.87 -4.64
CA GLN A 113 -8.63 5.65 -6.07
C GLN A 113 -9.91 4.93 -6.51
N VAL A 114 -10.62 5.51 -7.47
CA VAL A 114 -11.91 5.03 -7.98
C VAL A 114 -11.67 4.25 -9.27
N LYS A 115 -12.28 3.07 -9.38
CA LYS A 115 -12.32 2.29 -10.61
C LYS A 115 -13.77 1.90 -10.94
N SER A 116 -14.07 1.81 -12.22
CA SER A 116 -15.41 1.45 -12.72
C SER A 116 -15.58 -0.03 -13.02
N GLU A 117 -14.50 -0.81 -12.95
CA GLU A 117 -14.50 -2.23 -13.29
C GLU A 117 -13.68 -3.02 -12.29
N LYS A 118 -14.16 -4.24 -12.00
CA LYS A 118 -13.50 -5.21 -11.14
C LYS A 118 -12.46 -5.99 -11.94
N ARG A 119 -11.28 -5.38 -12.09
CA ARG A 119 -10.10 -5.96 -12.73
C ARG A 119 -8.89 -5.78 -11.84
N GLU A 120 -7.85 -6.57 -12.13
CA GLU A 120 -6.53 -6.38 -11.56
C GLU A 120 -6.00 -4.96 -11.84
N ILE A 121 -5.32 -4.37 -10.86
CA ILE A 121 -4.76 -3.02 -10.95
C ILE A 121 -3.24 -3.15 -11.02
N GLY A 122 -2.70 -3.01 -12.22
CA GLY A 122 -1.26 -3.14 -12.49
C GLY A 122 -0.48 -1.84 -12.34
N TYR A 123 0.68 -1.94 -11.72
CA TYR A 123 1.75 -0.96 -11.64
C TYR A 123 2.97 -1.59 -12.31
N GLU A 124 3.21 -1.27 -13.58
CA GLU A 124 4.12 -2.05 -14.45
C GLU A 124 5.60 -1.63 -14.34
N ASP A 125 5.89 -0.47 -13.76
CA ASP A 125 7.24 0.08 -13.68
C ASP A 125 7.65 0.49 -12.26
N SER A 126 8.96 0.53 -12.01
CA SER A 126 9.51 0.79 -10.68
C SER A 126 9.11 2.15 -10.11
N LYS A 127 8.88 3.17 -10.96
CA LYS A 127 8.44 4.48 -10.49
C LYS A 127 6.97 4.48 -10.10
N SER A 128 6.13 3.73 -10.81
CA SER A 128 4.73 3.53 -10.41
C SER A 128 4.60 2.77 -9.08
N VAL A 129 5.46 1.77 -8.87
CA VAL A 129 5.56 1.06 -7.59
C VAL A 129 6.11 1.99 -6.50
N GLU A 130 7.17 2.74 -6.77
CA GLU A 130 7.71 3.72 -5.83
C GLU A 130 6.66 4.78 -5.45
N TRP A 131 5.91 5.28 -6.43
CA TRP A 131 4.79 6.19 -6.22
C TRP A 131 3.81 5.58 -5.23
N LEU A 132 3.30 4.37 -5.50
CA LEU A 132 2.34 3.67 -4.66
C LEU A 132 2.85 3.45 -3.22
N LEU A 133 4.11 3.02 -3.10
CA LEU A 133 4.74 2.76 -1.79
C LEU A 133 5.15 4.05 -1.06
N SER A 134 5.26 5.20 -1.74
CA SER A 134 5.72 6.47 -1.11
C SER A 134 4.63 7.22 -0.35
N HIS A 135 3.39 6.76 -0.41
CA HIS A 135 2.24 7.44 0.20
C HIS A 135 2.40 7.54 1.72
N LYS A 136 2.10 8.72 2.26
CA LYS A 136 2.15 9.03 3.70
C LYS A 136 0.82 8.83 4.43
N TYR A 137 -0.22 8.53 3.67
CA TYR A 137 -1.58 8.34 4.15
C TYR A 137 -2.15 7.06 3.52
N PRO A 138 -3.08 6.38 4.22
CA PRO A 138 -3.75 5.19 3.71
C PRO A 138 -4.40 5.44 2.35
N LEU A 139 -4.27 4.48 1.45
CA LEU A 139 -4.95 4.46 0.16
C LEU A 139 -6.08 3.43 0.23
N LEU A 140 -7.25 3.78 -0.29
CA LEU A 140 -8.35 2.86 -0.47
C LEU A 140 -8.67 2.75 -1.96
N ILE A 141 -9.09 1.57 -2.40
CA ILE A 141 -9.58 1.35 -3.76
C ILE A 141 -11.11 1.27 -3.70
N CYS A 142 -11.80 2.13 -4.43
CA CYS A 142 -13.25 2.13 -4.54
C CYS A 142 -13.67 1.62 -5.93
N LEU A 143 -14.25 0.44 -6.00
CA LEU A 143 -14.86 -0.10 -7.21
C LEU A 143 -16.34 0.27 -7.26
N ILE A 144 -16.77 0.90 -8.35
CA ILE A 144 -18.17 1.26 -8.58
C ILE A 144 -18.67 0.57 -9.85
N ASP A 145 -19.53 -0.42 -9.66
CA ASP A 145 -20.30 -1.04 -10.75
C ASP A 145 -21.66 -0.35 -10.86
N LYS A 146 -21.75 0.57 -11.84
CA LYS A 146 -22.98 1.32 -12.14
C LYS A 146 -24.11 0.43 -12.67
N LYS A 147 -23.80 -0.72 -13.30
CA LYS A 147 -24.82 -1.63 -13.84
C LYS A 147 -25.45 -2.45 -12.72
N ALA A 148 -24.62 -2.91 -11.78
CA ALA A 148 -25.08 -3.62 -10.59
C ALA A 148 -25.54 -2.71 -9.45
N ASN A 149 -25.35 -1.38 -9.58
CA ASN A 149 -25.50 -0.39 -8.50
C ASN A 149 -24.73 -0.81 -7.22
N SER A 150 -23.53 -1.36 -7.39
CA SER A 150 -22.70 -1.86 -6.30
C SER A 150 -21.48 -0.95 -6.11
N VAL A 151 -21.18 -0.67 -4.85
CA VAL A 151 -19.99 0.04 -4.41
C VAL A 151 -19.22 -0.90 -3.49
N GLN A 152 -17.97 -1.17 -3.86
CA GLN A 152 -17.05 -2.00 -3.11
C GLN A 152 -15.81 -1.18 -2.74
N VAL A 153 -15.47 -1.10 -1.46
CA VAL A 153 -14.27 -0.40 -0.97
C VAL A 153 -13.29 -1.44 -0.47
N TYR A 154 -12.05 -1.38 -0.94
CA TYR A 154 -10.95 -2.27 -0.56
C TYR A 154 -9.87 -1.49 0.18
N GLN A 155 -9.31 -2.15 1.19
CA GLN A 155 -8.11 -1.72 1.89
C GLN A 155 -6.85 -2.06 1.09
N THR A 156 -5.75 -1.32 1.31
CA THR A 156 -4.45 -1.61 0.68
C THR A 156 -3.34 -1.91 1.68
N LEU A 157 -3.65 -2.33 2.90
CA LEU A 157 -2.70 -2.66 3.97
C LEU A 157 -1.63 -3.66 3.52
N SER A 158 -2.00 -4.63 2.68
CA SER A 158 -1.07 -5.61 2.10
C SER A 158 0.08 -4.92 1.35
N ILE A 159 -0.17 -3.79 0.68
CA ILE A 159 0.86 -2.99 -0.01
C ILE A 159 1.89 -2.47 0.98
N THR A 160 1.45 -2.00 2.15
CA THR A 160 2.33 -1.49 3.21
C THR A 160 3.31 -2.58 3.66
N THR A 161 2.88 -3.84 3.71
CA THR A 161 3.75 -4.98 4.06
C THR A 161 4.84 -5.27 3.01
N CYS A 162 4.55 -5.01 1.73
CA CYS A 162 5.51 -5.16 0.63
C CYS A 162 6.63 -4.10 0.70
N SER A 163 6.36 -2.96 1.35
CA SER A 163 7.27 -1.82 1.33
C SER A 163 8.59 -2.01 2.09
N ALA A 164 8.69 -3.07 2.90
CA ALA A 164 9.94 -3.46 3.54
C ALA A 164 10.95 -4.09 2.54
N LYS A 165 10.50 -4.48 1.34
CA LYS A 165 11.30 -5.26 0.39
C LYS A 165 11.94 -4.37 -0.68
N ILE A 166 13.18 -4.69 -1.02
CA ILE A 166 13.96 -3.97 -2.05
C ILE A 166 13.79 -4.70 -3.39
N GLY A 167 13.67 -3.93 -4.48
CA GLY A 167 13.79 -4.44 -5.85
C GLY A 167 12.49 -4.82 -6.55
N ILE A 168 11.33 -4.45 -6.00
CA ILE A 168 10.04 -4.62 -6.69
C ILE A 168 9.98 -3.66 -7.87
N LYS A 169 9.82 -4.20 -9.08
CA LYS A 169 9.70 -3.45 -10.34
C LYS A 169 8.26 -3.32 -10.79
N SER A 170 7.43 -4.32 -10.53
CA SER A 170 6.01 -4.30 -10.88
C SER A 170 5.15 -4.92 -9.78
N LEU A 171 3.93 -4.40 -9.64
CA LEU A 171 2.99 -4.82 -8.62
C LEU A 171 1.58 -4.86 -9.21
N THR A 172 0.87 -5.97 -9.01
CA THR A 172 -0.53 -6.13 -9.45
C THR A 172 -1.43 -6.33 -8.24
N LEU A 173 -2.40 -5.44 -8.04
CA LEU A 173 -3.41 -5.60 -6.99
C LEU A 173 -4.53 -6.51 -7.49
N VAL A 174 -4.86 -7.54 -6.71
CA VAL A 174 -5.85 -8.56 -7.07
C VAL A 174 -7.05 -8.48 -6.11
N PRO A 175 -8.18 -7.89 -6.54
CA PRO A 175 -9.42 -7.87 -5.76
C PRO A 175 -9.95 -9.29 -5.50
N ASP A 176 -10.52 -9.52 -4.31
CA ASP A 176 -11.21 -10.76 -3.90
C ASP A 176 -10.33 -12.03 -3.89
N SER A 177 -9.01 -11.85 -3.99
CA SER A 177 -8.06 -12.89 -3.63
C SER A 177 -7.74 -12.80 -2.14
N ASP A 178 -8.06 -13.85 -1.40
CA ASP A 178 -7.65 -14.03 0.01
C ASP A 178 -6.32 -14.81 0.11
N GLU A 179 -5.78 -15.29 -1.02
CA GLU A 179 -4.54 -16.07 -1.07
C GLU A 179 -3.36 -15.20 -0.63
N HIS A 180 -2.64 -15.63 0.42
CA HIS A 180 -1.51 -14.89 1.01
C HIS A 180 -1.86 -13.48 1.53
N LEU A 181 -3.13 -13.25 1.88
CA LEU A 181 -3.55 -11.97 2.44
C LEU A 181 -2.85 -11.70 3.78
N PHE A 182 -2.15 -10.57 3.86
CA PHE A 182 -1.32 -10.18 5.00
C PHE A 182 -0.14 -11.13 5.31
N ASP A 183 0.28 -11.96 4.35
CA ASP A 183 1.51 -12.75 4.49
C ASP A 183 2.75 -11.88 4.28
N VAL A 184 3.90 -12.35 4.80
CA VAL A 184 5.19 -11.74 4.50
C VAL A 184 5.61 -12.20 3.11
N PHE A 185 5.49 -11.32 2.12
CA PHE A 185 5.88 -11.61 0.74
C PHE A 185 7.38 -11.86 0.61
N GLN A 186 7.73 -12.82 -0.24
CA GLN A 186 9.12 -13.07 -0.63
C GLN A 186 9.58 -12.05 -1.67
N PRO A 187 10.87 -11.66 -1.69
CA PRO A 187 11.39 -10.72 -2.67
C PRO A 187 11.22 -11.26 -4.10
N ALA A 188 10.52 -10.51 -4.95
CA ALA A 188 10.37 -10.79 -6.36
C ALA A 188 10.36 -9.48 -7.16
N GLU A 189 10.81 -9.53 -8.41
CA GLU A 189 10.76 -8.35 -9.28
C GLU A 189 9.33 -7.95 -9.65
N SER A 190 8.44 -8.94 -9.78
CA SER A 190 7.01 -8.75 -10.01
C SER A 190 6.23 -9.45 -8.93
N MET A 191 5.23 -8.76 -8.36
CA MET A 191 4.43 -9.27 -7.25
C MET A 191 2.94 -9.10 -7.51
N GLU A 192 2.17 -10.13 -7.17
CA GLU A 192 0.73 -10.04 -7.02
C GLU A 192 0.40 -9.81 -5.56
N VAL A 193 -0.39 -8.79 -5.28
CA VAL A 193 -0.78 -8.39 -3.93
C VAL A 193 -2.29 -8.56 -3.79
N PRO A 194 -2.76 -9.54 -3.00
CA PRO A 194 -4.17 -9.70 -2.68
C PRO A 194 -4.71 -8.48 -1.92
N LEU A 195 -5.86 -7.96 -2.37
CA LEU A 195 -6.64 -6.97 -1.61
C LEU A 195 -7.61 -7.64 -0.63
N GLY A 196 -7.86 -8.95 -0.79
CA GLY A 196 -8.91 -9.65 -0.07
C GLY A 196 -10.30 -9.22 -0.51
N ARG A 197 -11.27 -9.53 0.34
CA ARG A 197 -12.66 -9.06 0.20
C ARG A 197 -12.76 -7.54 0.40
N PRO A 198 -13.79 -6.90 -0.15
CA PRO A 198 -14.04 -5.50 0.18
C PRO A 198 -14.31 -5.33 1.68
N ILE A 199 -13.80 -4.23 2.24
CA ILE A 199 -14.11 -3.82 3.62
C ILE A 199 -15.52 -3.22 3.72
N LEU A 200 -16.03 -2.62 2.63
CA LEU A 200 -17.42 -2.23 2.46
C LEU A 200 -17.97 -2.77 1.14
N ASP A 201 -19.15 -3.36 1.16
CA ASP A 201 -19.88 -3.79 -0.03
C ASP A 201 -21.37 -3.47 0.15
N PHE A 202 -21.89 -2.56 -0.67
CA PHE A 202 -23.23 -2.03 -0.53
C PHE A 202 -23.76 -1.44 -1.83
N THR A 203 -25.08 -1.17 -1.87
CA THR A 203 -25.69 -0.40 -2.95
C THR A 203 -25.79 1.07 -2.57
N SER A 204 -25.70 1.97 -3.56
CA SER A 204 -25.71 3.42 -3.30
C SER A 204 -26.94 3.91 -2.51
N ASP A 205 -28.06 3.19 -2.56
CA ASP A 205 -29.29 3.48 -1.80
C ASP A 205 -29.08 3.44 -0.28
N LYS A 206 -28.11 2.66 0.20
CA LYS A 206 -27.78 2.57 1.64
C LYS A 206 -27.27 3.89 2.21
N MET A 207 -26.81 4.82 1.37
CA MET A 207 -26.37 6.15 1.80
C MET A 207 -27.49 7.00 2.40
N ALA A 208 -28.77 6.65 2.18
CA ALA A 208 -29.90 7.30 2.82
C ALA A 208 -30.13 6.84 4.27
N ASP A 209 -29.55 5.71 4.68
CA ASP A 209 -29.67 5.15 6.02
C ASP A 209 -28.53 5.66 6.91
N GLN A 210 -28.85 6.58 7.82
CA GLN A 210 -27.87 7.16 8.73
C GLN A 210 -27.21 6.12 9.65
N GLN A 211 -27.93 5.07 10.05
CA GLN A 211 -27.36 4.02 10.90
C GLN A 211 -26.32 3.24 10.12
N TRP A 212 -26.61 2.93 8.85
CA TRP A 212 -25.65 2.29 7.96
C TRP A 212 -24.43 3.19 7.72
N VAL A 213 -24.62 4.49 7.45
CA VAL A 213 -23.52 5.45 7.24
C VAL A 213 -22.61 5.51 8.47
N ASN A 214 -23.17 5.55 9.68
CA ASN A 214 -22.40 5.56 10.92
C ASN A 214 -21.58 4.27 11.08
N ASN A 215 -22.16 3.11 10.76
CA ASN A 215 -21.43 1.83 10.78
C ASN A 215 -20.32 1.81 9.73
N ALA A 216 -20.61 2.20 8.49
CA ALA A 216 -19.63 2.27 7.41
C ALA A 216 -18.46 3.20 7.75
N MET A 217 -18.74 4.35 8.39
CA MET A 217 -17.72 5.25 8.91
C MET A 217 -16.83 4.56 9.95
N ALA A 218 -17.39 3.77 10.86
CA ALA A 218 -16.62 3.00 11.84
C ALA A 218 -15.72 1.95 11.17
N VAL A 219 -16.21 1.29 10.10
CA VAL A 219 -15.39 0.38 9.29
C VAL A 219 -14.20 1.11 8.69
N ILE A 220 -14.44 2.16 7.88
CA ILE A 220 -13.37 2.93 7.24
C ILE A 220 -12.37 3.45 8.28
N LYS A 221 -12.89 3.99 9.39
CA LYS A 221 -12.05 4.49 10.48
C LYS A 221 -11.09 3.44 11.02
N SER A 222 -11.60 2.27 11.36
CA SER A 222 -10.75 1.20 11.92
C SER A 222 -9.63 0.77 10.96
N TRP A 223 -9.90 0.74 9.66
CA TRP A 223 -8.89 0.41 8.63
C TRP A 223 -7.89 1.53 8.38
N VAL A 224 -8.36 2.78 8.29
CA VAL A 224 -7.50 3.96 8.09
C VAL A 224 -6.57 4.15 9.27
N GLU A 225 -7.05 3.97 10.51
CA GLU A 225 -6.21 4.07 11.70
C GLU A 225 -5.15 2.96 11.76
N LEU A 226 -5.52 1.73 11.42
CA LEU A 226 -4.57 0.61 11.38
C LEU A 226 -3.49 0.80 10.30
N ASP A 227 -3.88 1.20 9.09
CA ASP A 227 -2.92 1.41 8.00
C ASP A 227 -2.03 2.63 8.27
N GLN A 228 -2.58 3.72 8.83
CA GLN A 228 -1.77 4.88 9.23
C GLN A 228 -0.73 4.47 10.28
N TYR A 229 -1.10 3.67 11.28
CA TYR A 229 -0.14 3.14 12.24
C TYR A 229 1.01 2.41 11.56
N ASN A 230 0.73 1.55 10.58
CA ASN A 230 1.77 0.84 9.84
C ASN A 230 2.63 1.75 8.95
N ILE A 231 2.03 2.77 8.33
CA ILE A 231 2.75 3.78 7.55
C ILE A 231 3.70 4.57 8.46
N ASP A 232 3.27 4.93 9.66
CA ASP A 232 4.09 5.64 10.64
C ASP A 232 5.27 4.76 11.10
N GLN A 233 5.03 3.47 11.39
CA GLN A 233 6.08 2.51 11.73
C GLN A 233 7.11 2.35 10.61
N LYS A 234 6.65 2.28 9.36
CA LYS A 234 7.51 2.27 8.17
C LYS A 234 8.32 3.56 8.05
N ALA A 235 7.73 4.72 8.33
CA ALA A 235 8.43 6.00 8.31
C ALA A 235 9.56 6.05 9.35
N LEU A 236 9.40 5.35 10.47
CA LEU A 236 10.44 5.15 11.50
C LEU A 236 11.50 4.10 11.13
N GLY A 237 11.35 3.40 9.99
CA GLY A 237 12.26 2.33 9.58
C GLY A 237 12.03 1.00 10.33
N VAL A 238 10.86 0.82 10.95
CA VAL A 238 10.48 -0.40 11.66
C VAL A 238 9.78 -1.36 10.68
N PRO A 239 10.35 -2.53 10.34
CA PRO A 239 9.77 -3.46 9.36
C PRO A 239 8.78 -4.44 10.00
N PHE A 240 8.05 -3.99 11.02
CA PHE A 240 7.00 -4.76 11.67
C PHE A 240 5.65 -4.10 11.39
N PHE A 241 4.69 -4.91 10.99
CA PHE A 241 3.35 -4.46 10.63
C PHE A 241 2.31 -5.15 11.52
N VAL A 242 1.28 -4.40 11.88
CA VAL A 242 0.12 -4.92 12.60
C VAL A 242 -0.98 -5.17 11.57
N VAL A 243 -1.45 -6.40 11.51
CA VAL A 243 -2.51 -6.81 10.57
C VAL A 243 -3.63 -7.52 11.32
N PRO A 244 -4.88 -7.48 10.83
CA PRO A 244 -5.95 -8.21 11.47
C PRO A 244 -5.73 -9.73 11.33
N VAL A 245 -6.19 -10.51 12.32
CA VAL A 245 -6.20 -11.99 12.20
C VAL A 245 -7.19 -12.44 11.11
N GLY A 246 -8.25 -11.67 10.93
CA GLY A 246 -9.26 -11.80 9.90
C GLY A 246 -10.25 -10.64 10.02
N TYR A 247 -11.14 -10.48 9.04
CA TYR A 247 -12.18 -9.46 9.07
C TYR A 247 -13.41 -9.91 8.31
N ARG A 248 -14.49 -9.14 8.44
CA ARG A 248 -15.74 -9.34 7.70
C ARG A 248 -16.11 -8.05 6.99
N THR A 249 -16.62 -8.18 5.78
CA THR A 249 -17.13 -7.04 5.00
C THR A 249 -18.26 -6.35 5.75
N ASN A 250 -18.27 -5.01 5.74
CA ASN A 250 -19.22 -4.14 6.44
C ASN A 250 -19.15 -4.19 7.99
N GLU A 251 -18.12 -4.82 8.57
CA GLU A 251 -17.88 -4.84 10.02
C GLU A 251 -16.56 -4.13 10.36
N PRO A 252 -16.50 -3.32 11.44
CA PRO A 252 -15.25 -2.73 11.89
C PRO A 252 -14.23 -3.80 12.29
N LEU A 253 -12.95 -3.45 12.25
CA LEU A 253 -11.91 -4.37 12.72
C LEU A 253 -12.10 -4.71 14.20
N GLU A 254 -12.06 -6.01 14.49
CA GLU A 254 -11.95 -6.53 15.86
C GLU A 254 -10.56 -6.19 16.43
N PRO A 255 -10.42 -6.04 17.76
CA PRO A 255 -9.14 -5.70 18.39
C PRO A 255 -8.06 -6.78 18.24
N ALA A 256 -8.42 -7.97 17.75
CA ALA A 256 -7.49 -9.07 17.52
C ALA A 256 -6.61 -8.80 16.30
N THR A 257 -5.39 -8.33 16.57
CA THR A 257 -4.35 -8.13 15.57
C THR A 257 -3.17 -9.07 15.80
N LYS A 258 -2.43 -9.37 14.73
CA LYS A 258 -1.16 -10.09 14.78
C LYS A 258 -0.04 -9.19 14.27
N PHE A 259 1.16 -9.38 14.82
CA PHE A 259 2.37 -8.77 14.28
C PHE A 259 2.94 -9.67 13.20
N ILE A 260 3.25 -9.06 12.06
CA ILE A 260 3.99 -9.69 10.97
C ILE A 260 5.23 -8.86 10.65
N GLY A 261 6.16 -9.46 9.94
CA GLY A 261 7.43 -8.84 9.59
C GLY A 261 8.57 -9.81 9.85
N ALA A 262 9.69 -9.59 9.20
CA ALA A 262 10.87 -10.42 9.39
C ALA A 262 11.99 -9.60 9.99
N SER A 263 12.58 -10.09 11.08
CA SER A 263 13.71 -9.42 11.73
C SER A 263 14.93 -9.29 10.82
N HIS A 264 15.04 -10.12 9.77
CA HIS A 264 16.10 -9.98 8.77
C HIS A 264 15.89 -8.79 7.82
N ASP A 265 14.68 -8.23 7.76
CA ASP A 265 14.39 -7.01 6.99
C ASP A 265 14.76 -5.72 7.77
N LEU A 266 15.16 -5.85 9.05
CA LEU A 266 15.65 -4.71 9.85
C LEU A 266 16.94 -4.17 9.22
N GLY A 267 16.84 -2.96 8.66
CA GLY A 267 17.95 -2.33 7.96
C GLY A 267 18.26 -2.96 6.61
N ALA A 268 17.26 -3.56 5.93
CA ALA A 268 17.43 -4.09 4.58
C ALA A 268 18.01 -3.04 3.62
N SER A 269 17.65 -1.77 3.79
CA SER A 269 18.30 -0.63 3.12
C SER A 269 19.10 0.25 4.09
N SER A 270 20.14 0.90 3.57
CA SER A 270 20.91 1.91 4.31
C SER A 270 20.03 3.07 4.80
N GLU A 271 19.00 3.42 4.05
CA GLU A 271 18.03 4.44 4.43
C GLU A 271 17.14 3.99 5.60
N GLN A 272 16.60 2.77 5.57
CA GLN A 272 15.83 2.21 6.69
C GLN A 272 16.70 2.12 7.95
N GLN A 273 17.94 1.68 7.81
CA GLN A 273 18.89 1.62 8.91
C GLN A 273 19.15 3.01 9.50
N ALA A 274 19.31 4.04 8.66
CA ALA A 274 19.50 5.41 9.11
C ALA A 274 18.27 5.95 9.86
N ARG A 275 17.05 5.69 9.37
CA ARG A 275 15.79 6.08 10.03
C ARG A 275 15.62 5.41 11.40
N LEU A 276 15.84 4.10 11.45
CA LEU A 276 15.73 3.33 12.69
C LEU A 276 16.77 3.78 13.73
N SER A 277 18.00 4.02 13.28
CA SER A 277 19.10 4.55 14.08
C SER A 277 18.75 5.92 14.66
N ASP A 278 18.30 6.85 13.83
CA ASP A 278 17.85 8.18 14.23
C ASP A 278 16.70 8.13 15.26
N ALA A 279 15.68 7.29 15.03
CA ALA A 279 14.57 7.09 15.96
C ALA A 279 15.03 6.50 17.31
N THR A 280 15.97 5.54 17.27
CA THR A 280 16.56 4.93 18.47
C THR A 280 17.29 5.97 19.30
N PHE A 281 18.12 6.81 18.69
CA PHE A 281 18.88 7.82 19.40
C PHE A 281 18.02 8.96 19.93
N LYS A 282 16.97 9.37 19.21
CA LYS A 282 15.92 10.26 19.75
C LYS A 282 15.30 9.67 21.01
N THR A 283 14.95 8.40 21.00
CA THR A 283 14.35 7.71 22.16
C THR A 283 15.32 7.66 23.34
N LEU A 284 16.59 7.28 23.11
CA LEU A 284 17.62 7.28 24.16
C LEU A 284 17.85 8.69 24.73
N SER A 285 17.82 9.73 23.89
CA SER A 285 17.98 11.12 24.34
C SER A 285 16.87 11.54 25.30
N PHE A 286 15.63 11.11 25.03
CA PHE A 286 14.50 11.38 25.91
C PHE A 286 14.70 10.70 27.27
N PHE A 287 15.11 9.43 27.29
CA PHE A 287 15.38 8.74 28.55
C PHE A 287 16.54 9.35 29.32
N ALA A 288 17.60 9.80 28.64
CA ALA A 288 18.72 10.50 29.26
C ALA A 288 18.27 11.82 29.91
N PHE A 289 17.51 12.65 29.19
CA PHE A 289 16.94 13.88 29.74
C PHE A 289 16.02 13.59 30.93
N HIS A 290 15.11 12.63 30.80
CA HIS A 290 14.16 12.28 31.84
C HIS A 290 14.86 11.82 33.13
N SER A 291 15.86 10.94 33.00
CA SER A 291 16.68 10.48 34.12
C SER A 291 17.44 11.62 34.78
N ALA A 292 18.01 12.53 33.97
CA ALA A 292 18.70 13.71 34.48
C ALA A 292 17.75 14.67 35.23
N ILE A 293 16.54 14.91 34.72
CA ILE A 293 15.52 15.74 35.37
C ILE A 293 15.12 15.14 36.72
N LEU A 294 14.90 13.83 36.78
CA LEU A 294 14.50 13.12 38.00
C LEU A 294 15.66 12.88 38.99
N ASN A 295 16.89 13.29 38.67
CA ASN A 295 18.10 13.03 39.46
C ASN A 295 18.44 11.52 39.62
N GLU A 296 18.04 10.69 38.67
CA GLU A 296 18.29 9.25 38.69
C GLU A 296 19.66 8.92 38.10
N SER A 297 20.72 9.19 38.88
CA SER A 297 22.12 9.00 38.43
C SER A 297 22.42 7.60 37.91
N LYS A 298 21.87 6.54 38.53
CA LYS A 298 22.07 5.15 38.07
C LYS A 298 21.45 4.88 36.69
N THR A 299 20.21 5.31 36.47
CA THR A 299 19.52 5.17 35.19
C THR A 299 20.24 5.96 34.10
N PHE A 300 20.65 7.19 34.43
CA PHE A 300 21.43 8.02 33.51
C PHE A 300 22.76 7.36 33.13
N GLN A 301 23.52 6.84 34.10
CA GLN A 301 24.79 6.15 33.85
C GLN A 301 24.61 4.96 32.92
N LEU A 302 23.57 4.14 33.11
CA LEU A 302 23.28 3.01 32.22
C LEU A 302 23.03 3.45 30.77
N ILE A 303 22.28 4.53 30.56
CA ILE A 303 22.01 5.08 29.23
C ILE A 303 23.29 5.66 28.62
N TYR A 304 24.08 6.35 29.43
CA TYR A 304 25.38 6.92 29.03
C TYR A 304 26.33 5.80 28.56
N ASP A 305 26.53 4.77 29.37
CA ASP A 305 27.42 3.65 29.06
C ASP A 305 26.95 2.85 27.84
N LEU A 306 25.64 2.58 27.75
CA LEU A 306 25.05 1.95 26.57
C LEU A 306 25.31 2.76 25.30
N THR A 307 25.15 4.08 25.38
CA THR A 307 25.39 4.97 24.23
C THR A 307 26.84 4.93 23.79
N LEU A 308 27.79 4.98 24.72
CA LEU A 308 29.21 4.87 24.39
C LEU A 308 29.54 3.54 23.72
N GLN A 309 28.97 2.42 24.22
CA GLN A 309 29.14 1.12 23.60
C GLN A 309 28.56 1.09 22.18
N LEU A 310 27.36 1.63 21.96
CA LEU A 310 26.75 1.73 20.64
C LEU A 310 27.60 2.59 19.69
N MET A 311 28.02 3.77 20.14
CA MET A 311 28.89 4.68 19.37
C MET A 311 30.20 4.02 18.99
N SER A 312 30.82 3.23 19.88
CA SER A 312 32.08 2.55 19.61
C SER A 312 31.95 1.40 18.60
N ARG A 313 30.77 0.74 18.57
CA ARG A 313 30.54 -0.46 17.77
C ARG A 313 30.02 -0.16 16.37
N TYR A 314 29.27 0.93 16.21
CA TYR A 314 28.61 1.27 14.96
C TYR A 314 29.18 2.56 14.40
N ARG A 315 29.43 2.59 13.08
CA ARG A 315 29.67 3.85 12.39
C ARG A 315 28.38 4.64 12.35
N MET A 316 28.33 5.68 13.17
CA MET A 316 27.19 6.54 13.37
C MET A 316 27.20 7.60 12.26
N THR A 317 26.14 7.66 11.45
CA THR A 317 25.94 8.78 10.53
C THR A 317 25.48 10.01 11.30
N ASP A 318 25.87 11.21 10.89
CA ASP A 318 25.39 12.42 11.55
C ASP A 318 23.89 12.59 11.33
N THR A 319 23.11 12.32 12.39
CA THR A 319 21.65 12.42 12.37
C THR A 319 21.18 13.33 13.49
N TRP A 320 19.96 13.85 13.36
CA TRP A 320 19.37 14.70 14.38
C TRP A 320 19.24 13.96 15.73
N GLY A 321 18.92 12.66 15.70
CA GLY A 321 18.85 11.82 16.89
C GLY A 321 20.18 11.71 17.63
N ILE A 322 21.30 11.57 16.92
CA ILE A 322 22.64 11.55 17.54
C ILE A 322 22.97 12.90 18.15
N ARG A 323 22.69 14.00 17.44
CA ARG A 323 22.89 15.37 17.97
C ARG A 323 22.10 15.61 19.24
N LEU A 324 20.83 15.22 19.26
CA LEU A 324 19.98 15.31 20.46
C LEU A 324 20.51 14.44 21.60
N LEU A 325 20.96 13.22 21.31
CA LEU A 325 21.50 12.32 22.31
C LEU A 325 22.78 12.85 22.94
N VAL A 326 23.73 13.35 22.14
CA VAL A 326 24.96 13.97 22.64
C VAL A 326 24.65 15.19 23.50
N LEU A 327 23.70 16.03 23.09
CA LEU A 327 23.24 17.16 23.91
C LEU A 327 22.67 16.68 25.26
N ALA A 328 21.79 15.68 25.24
CA ALA A 328 21.16 15.12 26.44
C ALA A 328 22.20 14.52 27.39
N LEU A 329 23.15 13.76 26.86
CA LEU A 329 24.21 13.13 27.63
C LEU A 329 25.19 14.16 28.18
N ASN A 330 25.57 15.18 27.42
CA ASN A 330 26.47 16.23 27.92
C ASN A 330 25.83 17.06 29.03
N THR A 331 24.54 17.39 28.89
CA THR A 331 23.80 18.14 29.91
C THR A 331 23.67 17.34 31.21
N GLY A 332 23.32 16.04 31.11
CA GLY A 332 23.24 15.18 32.29
C GLY A 332 24.61 14.83 32.88
N ALA A 333 25.65 14.71 32.05
CA ALA A 333 27.00 14.41 32.49
C ALA A 333 27.56 15.54 33.35
N GLU A 334 27.38 16.81 32.96
CA GLU A 334 27.74 17.97 33.77
C GLU A 334 27.09 17.90 35.16
N LYS A 335 25.80 17.54 35.20
CA LYS A 335 25.04 17.43 36.45
C LYS A 335 25.53 16.30 37.36
N PHE A 336 25.96 15.17 36.80
CA PHE A 336 26.38 13.99 37.56
C PHE A 336 27.91 13.84 37.68
N GLY A 337 28.69 14.81 37.20
CA GLY A 337 30.16 14.77 37.27
C GLY A 337 30.79 13.73 36.33
N LEU A 338 30.17 13.46 35.19
CA LEU A 338 30.65 12.53 34.17
C LEU A 338 31.36 13.28 33.04
N PRO A 339 32.26 12.62 32.28
CA PRO A 339 32.94 13.26 31.15
C PRO A 339 31.97 13.64 30.04
N HIS A 340 32.29 14.71 29.31
CA HIS A 340 31.56 15.09 28.11
C HIS A 340 31.89 14.17 26.92
N ILE A 341 30.88 13.88 26.12
CA ILE A 341 31.00 13.22 24.83
C ILE A 341 31.22 14.31 23.78
N GLY A 342 32.40 14.33 23.16
CA GLY A 342 32.68 15.19 22.01
C GLY A 342 32.07 14.64 20.73
N MET A 343 31.69 15.50 19.80
CA MET A 343 31.58 15.13 18.38
C MET A 343 32.72 15.82 17.65
N ARG A 344 33.59 15.06 16.98
CA ARG A 344 34.59 15.64 16.08
C ARG A 344 33.94 15.80 14.70
N GLU A 345 33.82 17.04 14.25
CA GLU A 345 33.51 17.32 12.85
C GLU A 345 34.69 16.85 12.00
N SER A 346 34.56 15.72 11.32
CA SER A 346 35.51 15.37 10.27
C SER A 346 35.13 16.18 9.02
N SER A 347 36.13 16.70 8.32
CA SER A 347 35.97 17.54 7.13
C SER A 347 35.46 16.77 5.88
N GLY A 348 34.78 15.65 6.05
CA GLY A 348 34.13 14.91 4.97
C GLY A 348 33.24 13.79 5.50
N GLN A 349 31.92 13.98 5.45
CA GLN A 349 30.75 13.06 5.63
C GLN A 349 30.75 11.92 6.68
N ASP A 350 31.87 11.52 7.26
CA ASP A 350 32.01 10.45 8.24
C ASP A 350 32.36 11.04 9.61
N ILE A 351 31.55 10.80 10.63
CA ILE A 351 31.92 11.19 12.00
C ILE A 351 33.03 10.24 12.50
N GLU A 352 34.21 10.78 12.81
CA GLU A 352 35.21 10.05 13.60
C GLU A 352 34.78 10.05 15.07
N ILE A 353 34.54 8.85 15.62
CA ILE A 353 34.21 8.64 17.02
C ILE A 353 35.37 9.18 17.88
N PRO A 354 35.13 9.96 18.93
CA PRO A 354 36.18 10.32 19.87
C PRO A 354 36.78 9.05 20.46
N THR A 355 38.09 8.89 20.35
CA THR A 355 38.80 7.86 21.12
C THR A 355 38.58 8.16 22.60
N ILE A 356 37.75 7.34 23.25
CA ILE A 356 37.56 7.41 24.70
C ILE A 356 38.81 6.81 25.31
N GLU A 357 39.72 7.65 25.80
CA GLU A 357 40.76 7.18 26.72
C GLU A 357 40.07 6.74 28.03
N ILE A 358 39.75 5.46 28.13
CA ILE A 358 39.33 4.84 29.38
C ILE A 358 40.56 4.84 30.28
N ARG A 359 40.69 5.86 31.14
CA ARG A 359 41.67 5.82 32.22
C ARG A 359 41.25 4.71 33.20
N PRO A 360 42.12 3.72 33.48
CA PRO A 360 41.78 2.70 34.45
C PRO A 360 41.52 3.36 35.80
N ALA A 361 40.43 2.93 36.47
CA ALA A 361 40.13 3.34 37.83
C ALA A 361 41.28 2.88 38.74
N THR A 362 41.94 3.83 39.41
CA THR A 362 42.94 3.60 40.45
C THR A 362 42.33 3.06 41.73
#